data_AF-H1S6L4-F1
#
_entry.id   AF-H1S6L4-F1
#
_cell.length_a   1.000
_cell.length_b   1.000
_cell.length_c   1.000
_cell.angle_alpha   90.00
_cell.angle_beta   90.00
_cell.angle_gamma   90.00
#
_symmetry.space_group_name_H-M   'P 1'
#
loop_
_entity.id
_entity.type
_entity.pdbx_description
1 polymer ?
#
loop_
_entity_poly.entity_id
_entity_poly.type
_entity_poly.pdbx_seq_one_letter_code
_entity_poly.pdbx_strand_id
1 'polypeptide(L)'
;MGEAAAEAPRQNHVSERGDPAASTVEAFLSEDQTLPAYARAAIEQLLQRQRSLDGELSRQRALLQEWILSQLTYKALYYRYSGQSPEAPRTELMREKDQVRRRIRDQLHAGSDHTAILGEQSRSPSKP
;
A
#
# COMPACT_ATOMS: atom_id res chain seq x y z
N MET A 1 -18.85 39.22 0.43
CA MET A 1 -19.56 38.11 -0.24
C MET A 1 -18.50 37.14 -0.74
N GLY A 2 -18.09 36.07 -0.10
CA GLY A 2 -18.43 35.39 1.15
C GLY A 2 -17.32 34.36 1.38
N GLU A 3 -17.01 34.12 2.65
CA GLU A 3 -16.02 33.15 3.14
C GLU A 3 -16.27 31.73 2.63
N ALA A 4 -15.19 31.01 2.32
CA ALA A 4 -15.04 29.58 2.54
C ALA A 4 -13.58 29.19 2.24
N ALA A 5 -12.64 29.68 3.04
CA ALA A 5 -11.27 29.16 3.04
C ALA A 5 -11.30 27.78 3.71
N ALA A 6 -11.45 26.77 2.87
CA ALA A 6 -11.20 25.34 3.07
C ALA A 6 -10.82 24.93 4.50
N GLU A 7 -11.81 24.43 5.23
CA GLU A 7 -11.57 23.59 6.39
C GLU A 7 -10.81 22.34 5.91
N ALA A 8 -9.51 22.30 6.18
CA ALA A 8 -8.68 21.14 5.88
C ALA A 8 -9.28 19.91 6.58
N PRO A 9 -9.44 18.77 5.89
CA PRO A 9 -9.94 17.57 6.54
C PRO A 9 -8.94 17.19 7.62
N ARG A 10 -9.37 17.26 8.87
CA ARG A 10 -8.67 16.71 10.02
C ARG A 10 -8.31 15.28 9.65
N GLN A 11 -7.02 15.02 9.47
CA GLN A 11 -6.49 13.68 9.36
C GLN A 11 -6.83 12.99 10.67
N ASN A 12 -7.99 12.33 10.71
CA ASN A 12 -8.34 11.42 11.77
C ASN A 12 -7.30 10.29 11.68
N HIS A 13 -6.26 10.40 12.50
CA HIS A 13 -5.36 9.33 12.89
C HIS A 13 -6.18 8.23 13.56
N VAL A 14 -6.95 7.47 12.78
CA VAL A 14 -7.61 6.23 13.23
C VAL A 14 -6.60 5.07 13.23
N SER A 15 -5.37 5.29 12.74
CA SER A 15 -4.37 4.21 12.58
C SER A 15 -3.58 3.84 13.84
N GLU A 16 -3.80 4.48 14.99
CA GLU A 16 -2.98 4.22 16.20
C GLU A 16 -3.72 3.50 17.34
N ARG A 17 -4.90 2.93 17.09
CA ARG A 17 -5.44 1.95 18.03
C ARG A 17 -4.91 0.58 17.62
N GLY A 18 -3.74 0.22 18.19
CA GLY A 18 -3.14 -1.10 18.00
C GLY A 18 -4.17 -2.22 18.20
N ASP A 19 -4.00 -3.33 17.48
CA ASP A 19 -4.95 -4.44 17.50
C ASP A 19 -5.21 -4.86 18.95
N PRO A 20 -6.45 -4.70 19.46
CA PRO A 20 -6.76 -5.01 20.85
C PRO A 20 -6.48 -6.48 21.18
N ALA A 21 -6.54 -7.38 20.18
CA ALA A 21 -6.19 -8.79 20.35
C ALA A 21 -4.68 -8.96 20.61
N ALA A 22 -3.83 -8.29 19.83
CA ALA A 22 -2.38 -8.33 20.03
C ALA A 22 -1.98 -7.78 21.41
N SER A 23 -2.58 -6.66 21.81
CA SER A 23 -2.37 -6.06 23.13
C SER A 23 -2.83 -6.97 24.28
N THR A 24 -3.93 -7.70 24.12
CA THR A 24 -4.43 -8.68 25.10
C THR A 24 -3.48 -9.87 25.24
N VAL A 25 -2.93 -10.35 24.13
CA VAL A 25 -1.95 -11.46 24.14
C VAL A 25 -0.63 -11.02 24.75
N GLU A 26 -0.14 -9.80 24.47
CA GLU A 26 1.05 -9.24 25.11
C GLU A 26 0.86 -9.10 26.63
N ALA A 27 -0.32 -8.65 27.08
CA ALA A 27 -0.65 -8.59 28.50
C ALA A 27 -0.68 -9.99 29.14
N PHE A 28 -1.28 -10.98 28.45
CA PHE A 28 -1.33 -12.37 28.90
C PHE A 28 0.07 -13.01 29.00
N LEU A 29 1.00 -12.70 28.09
CA LEU A 29 2.38 -13.18 28.18
C LEU A 29 3.20 -12.47 29.27
N SER A 30 2.77 -11.28 29.69
CA SER A 30 3.40 -10.48 30.76
C SER A 30 2.94 -10.93 32.14
N GLU A 31 1.73 -11.47 32.24
CA GLU A 31 1.27 -12.21 33.41
C GLU A 31 2.04 -13.54 33.46
N ASP A 32 2.67 -13.83 34.60
CA ASP A 32 3.65 -14.92 34.79
C ASP A 32 2.96 -16.31 34.79
N GLN A 33 2.40 -16.69 33.64
CA GLN A 33 1.71 -17.96 33.43
C GLN A 33 2.69 -19.05 33.00
N THR A 34 2.42 -20.29 33.45
CA THR A 34 3.21 -21.49 33.18
C THR A 34 3.04 -21.98 31.73
N LEU A 35 3.36 -21.15 30.76
CA LEU A 35 3.48 -21.56 29.37
C LEU A 35 4.82 -22.30 29.15
N PRO A 36 4.83 -23.41 28.40
CA PRO A 36 6.08 -23.99 27.93
C PRO A 36 6.89 -22.97 27.13
N ALA A 37 8.22 -22.94 27.32
CA ALA A 37 9.10 -21.95 26.70
C ALA A 37 8.97 -21.88 25.16
N TYR A 38 8.74 -23.03 24.51
CA TYR A 38 8.53 -23.09 23.05
C TYR A 38 7.21 -22.41 22.63
N ALA A 39 6.15 -22.53 23.43
CA ALA A 39 4.86 -21.93 23.14
C ALA A 39 4.92 -20.42 23.30
N ARG A 40 5.60 -19.94 24.35
CA ARG A 40 5.89 -18.50 24.54
C ARG A 40 6.65 -17.93 23.35
N ALA A 41 7.75 -18.57 22.94
CA ALA A 41 8.55 -18.12 21.81
C ALA A 41 7.74 -18.09 20.49
N ALA A 42 6.87 -19.08 20.25
CA ALA A 42 6.02 -19.12 19.06
C ALA A 42 4.99 -17.97 19.05
N ILE A 43 4.39 -17.65 20.20
CA ILE A 43 3.44 -16.54 20.34
C ILE A 43 4.15 -15.19 20.13
N GLU A 44 5.33 -15.00 20.73
CA GLU A 44 6.13 -13.78 20.55
C GLU A 44 6.53 -13.56 19.09
N GLN A 45 6.93 -14.63 18.38
CA GLN A 45 7.22 -14.56 16.94
C GLN A 45 5.98 -14.20 16.11
N LEU A 46 4.82 -14.75 16.46
CA LEU A 46 3.57 -14.43 15.77
C LEU A 46 3.18 -12.96 15.96
N LEU A 47 3.30 -12.41 17.17
CA LEU A 47 3.06 -11.00 17.48
C LEU A 47 4.04 -10.09 16.73
N GLN A 48 5.33 -10.46 16.66
CA GLN A 48 6.31 -9.71 15.89
C GLN A 48 5.95 -9.69 14.40
N ARG A 49 5.55 -10.84 13.84
CA ARG A 49 5.13 -10.95 12.44
C ARG A 49 3.88 -10.12 12.16
N GLN A 50 2.90 -10.14 13.06
CA GLN A 50 1.68 -9.36 12.93
C GLN A 50 1.99 -7.85 12.92
N ARG A 51 2.79 -7.34 13.87
CA ARG A 51 3.25 -5.94 13.85
C ARG A 51 3.97 -5.56 12.55
N SER A 52 4.80 -6.46 12.02
CA SER A 52 5.47 -6.23 10.74
C SER A 52 4.49 -6.17 9.56
N LEU A 53 3.47 -7.02 9.55
CA LEU A 53 2.43 -7.01 8.51
C LEU A 53 1.56 -5.77 8.59
N ASP A 54 1.21 -5.32 9.79
CA ASP A 54 0.42 -4.10 10.00
C ASP A 54 1.20 -2.85 9.54
N GLY A 55 2.50 -2.82 9.81
CA GLY A 55 3.39 -1.77 9.30
C GLY A 55 3.47 -1.76 7.79
N GLU A 56 3.59 -2.93 7.16
CA GLU A 56 3.61 -3.05 5.70
C GLU A 56 2.26 -2.66 5.07
N LEU A 57 1.15 -3.11 5.66
CA LEU A 57 -0.18 -2.77 5.20
C LEU A 57 -0.43 -1.25 5.29
N SER A 58 0.04 -0.61 6.37
CA SER A 58 -0.03 0.84 6.53
C SER A 58 0.79 1.58 5.46
N ARG A 59 2.02 1.10 5.16
CA ARG A 59 2.84 1.64 4.06
C ARG A 59 2.14 1.48 2.71
N GLN A 60 1.58 0.31 2.42
CA GLN A 60 0.87 0.04 1.17
C GLN A 60 -0.37 0.93 1.02
N ARG A 61 -1.13 1.16 2.11
CA ARG A 61 -2.25 2.10 2.11
C ARG A 61 -1.80 3.52 1.78
N ALA A 62 -0.70 4.00 2.36
CA ALA A 62 -0.15 5.31 2.06
C ALA A 62 0.28 5.43 0.59
N LEU A 63 0.99 4.43 0.06
CA LEU A 63 1.39 4.39 -1.35
C LEU A 63 0.18 4.39 -2.29
N LEU A 64 -0.86 3.62 -1.96
CA LEU A 64 -2.10 3.59 -2.74
C LEU A 64 -2.81 4.94 -2.71
N GLN A 65 -2.86 5.62 -1.56
CA GLN A 65 -3.46 6.95 -1.43
C GLN A 65 -2.74 7.98 -2.31
N GLU A 66 -1.42 8.03 -2.26
CA GLU A 66 -0.61 8.90 -3.11
C GLU A 66 -0.81 8.59 -4.61
N TRP A 67 -0.86 7.31 -4.95
CA TRP A 67 -1.13 6.89 -6.33
C TRP A 67 -2.52 7.34 -6.81
N ILE A 68 -3.56 7.16 -5.99
CA ILE A 68 -4.92 7.63 -6.29
C ILE A 68 -4.92 9.15 -6.48
N LEU A 69 -4.28 9.90 -5.58
CA LEU A 69 -4.19 11.35 -5.64
C LEU A 69 -3.52 11.81 -6.94
N SER A 70 -2.41 11.17 -7.31
CA SER A 70 -1.72 11.42 -8.57
C SER A 70 -2.63 11.19 -9.78
N GLN A 71 -3.31 10.04 -9.84
CA GLN A 71 -4.22 9.70 -10.94
C GLN A 71 -5.39 10.69 -11.05
N LEU A 72 -6.01 11.06 -9.92
CA LEU A 72 -7.11 12.03 -9.89
C LEU A 72 -6.64 13.42 -10.33
N THR A 73 -5.44 13.83 -9.89
CA THR A 73 -4.85 15.11 -10.29
C THR A 73 -4.59 15.16 -11.79
N TYR A 74 -3.95 14.12 -12.35
CA TYR A 74 -3.72 14.05 -13.80
C TYR A 74 -5.03 14.03 -14.58
N LYS A 75 -6.05 13.30 -14.12
CA LYS A 75 -7.36 13.27 -14.77
C LYS A 75 -8.05 14.64 -14.75
N ALA A 76 -7.97 15.36 -13.64
CA ALA A 76 -8.53 16.71 -13.53
C ALA A 76 -7.82 17.69 -14.47
N LEU A 77 -6.49 17.67 -14.51
CA LEU A 77 -5.70 18.48 -15.44
C LEU A 77 -6.02 18.11 -16.88
N TYR A 78 -6.09 16.81 -17.19
CA TYR A 78 -6.45 16.32 -18.52
C TYR A 78 -7.78 16.93 -19.00
N TYR A 79 -8.85 16.86 -18.21
CA TYR A 79 -10.14 17.45 -18.61
C TYR A 79 -10.07 18.96 -18.74
N ARG A 80 -9.38 19.64 -17.82
CA ARG A 80 -9.23 21.10 -17.86
C ARG A 80 -8.57 21.61 -19.14
N TYR A 81 -7.54 20.90 -19.61
CA TYR A 81 -6.73 21.36 -20.76
C TYR A 81 -7.10 20.70 -22.09
N SER A 82 -7.70 19.51 -22.09
CA SER A 82 -8.13 18.83 -23.33
C SER A 82 -9.51 19.27 -23.84
N GLY A 83 -10.29 19.98 -23.01
CA GLY A 83 -11.68 20.34 -23.34
C GLY A 83 -12.63 19.15 -23.40
N GLN A 84 -12.20 17.96 -22.99
CA GLN A 84 -13.07 16.79 -22.89
C GLN A 84 -13.86 16.81 -21.58
N SER A 85 -15.17 16.53 -21.67
CA SER A 85 -16.03 16.36 -20.51
C SER A 85 -16.21 14.87 -20.17
N PRO A 86 -16.26 14.50 -18.88
CA PRO A 86 -16.62 13.14 -18.46
C PRO A 86 -18.00 12.69 -18.97
N GLU A 87 -18.90 13.63 -19.25
CA GLU A 87 -20.28 13.38 -19.68
C GLU A 87 -20.39 13.03 -21.18
N ALA A 88 -19.36 13.35 -21.98
CA ALA A 88 -19.32 13.07 -23.42
C ALA A 88 -17.90 12.71 -23.89
N PRO A 89 -17.35 11.56 -23.47
CA PRO A 89 -16.01 11.14 -23.86
C PRO A 89 -15.94 10.79 -25.34
N ARG A 90 -14.88 11.22 -26.03
CA ARG A 90 -14.63 10.83 -27.43
C ARG A 90 -14.34 9.33 -27.50
N THR A 91 -15.07 8.60 -28.34
CA THR A 91 -14.97 7.13 -28.47
C THR A 91 -13.60 6.66 -28.97
N GLU A 92 -12.98 7.41 -29.88
CA GLU A 92 -11.63 7.16 -30.39
C GLU A 92 -10.59 7.17 -29.27
N LEU A 93 -10.64 8.21 -28.41
CA LEU A 93 -9.76 8.31 -27.25
C LEU A 93 -9.98 7.15 -26.27
N MET A 94 -11.22 6.71 -26.07
CA MET A 94 -11.48 5.56 -25.19
C MET A 94 -10.84 4.27 -25.70
N ARG A 95 -10.83 4.05 -27.02
CA ARG A 95 -10.13 2.91 -27.63
C ARG A 95 -8.62 3.02 -27.46
N GLU A 96 -8.05 4.20 -27.69
CA GLU A 96 -6.62 4.46 -27.52
C GLU A 96 -6.18 4.26 -26.06
N LYS A 97 -6.93 4.83 -25.10
CA LYS A 97 -6.74 4.61 -23.66
C LYS A 97 -6.73 3.12 -23.32
N ASP A 98 -7.65 2.35 -23.88
CA ASP A 98 -7.74 0.92 -23.63
C ASP A 98 -6.56 0.14 -24.21
N GLN A 99 -6.04 0.53 -25.39
CA GLN A 99 -4.80 -0.02 -25.95
C GLN A 99 -3.59 0.31 -25.09
N VAL A 100 -3.43 1.58 -24.68
CA VAL A 100 -2.35 2.03 -23.80
C VAL A 100 -2.38 1.26 -22.47
N ARG A 101 -3.56 1.07 -21.88
CA ARG A 101 -3.72 0.30 -20.65
C ARG A 101 -3.28 -1.16 -20.80
N ARG A 102 -3.57 -1.81 -21.93
CA ARG A 102 -3.09 -3.17 -22.21
C ARG A 102 -1.56 -3.19 -22.29
N ARG A 103 -0.97 -2.29 -23.09
CA ARG A 103 0.49 -2.19 -23.24
C ARG A 103 1.21 -1.96 -21.90
N ILE A 104 0.73 -1.04 -21.07
CA ILE A 104 1.33 -0.76 -19.75
C ILE A 104 1.22 -2.00 -18.85
N ARG A 105 0.09 -2.71 -18.87
CA ARG A 105 -0.09 -3.95 -18.10
C ARG A 105 0.93 -5.00 -18.52
N ASP A 106 1.12 -5.18 -19.82
CA ASP A 106 2.05 -6.17 -20.38
C ASP A 106 3.50 -5.82 -19.98
N GLN A 107 3.88 -4.54 -20.02
CA GLN A 107 5.19 -4.06 -19.55
C GLN A 107 5.42 -4.32 -18.06
N LEU A 108 4.41 -4.10 -17.22
CA LEU A 108 4.50 -4.38 -15.78
C LEU A 108 4.63 -5.87 -15.49
N HIS A 109 3.93 -6.74 -16.24
CA HIS A 109 4.09 -8.19 -16.08
C HIS A 109 5.48 -8.66 -16.51
N ALA A 110 5.97 -8.18 -17.66
CA ALA A 110 7.32 -8.51 -18.14
C ALA A 110 8.44 -8.03 -17.19
N GLY A 111 8.25 -6.89 -16.52
CA GLY A 111 9.20 -6.38 -15.52
C GLY A 111 9.20 -7.18 -14.22
N SER A 112 8.06 -7.76 -13.83
CA SER A 112 7.93 -8.63 -12.65
C SER A 112 8.80 -9.88 -12.78
N ASP A 113 8.85 -10.47 -13.97
CA ASP A 113 9.66 -11.66 -14.25
C ASP A 113 11.17 -11.38 -14.14
N HIS A 114 11.62 -10.16 -14.46
CA HIS A 114 13.03 -9.75 -14.31
C HIS A 114 13.44 -9.48 -12.85
N THR A 115 12.53 -8.98 -12.00
CA THR A 115 12.83 -8.75 -10.59
C THR A 115 12.91 -10.04 -9.75
N ALA A 116 12.26 -11.13 -10.20
CA ALA A 116 12.37 -12.44 -9.54
C ALA A 116 13.78 -13.06 -9.70
N ILE A 117 14.48 -12.76 -10.80
CA ILE A 117 15.81 -13.32 -11.11
C ILE A 117 16.94 -12.61 -10.32
N LEU A 118 16.73 -11.36 -9.88
CA LEU A 118 17.71 -10.59 -9.10
C LEU A 118 17.69 -10.89 -7.60
N GLY A 119 16.66 -11.58 -7.09
CA GLY A 119 16.57 -12.03 -5.70
C GLY A 119 17.51 -13.20 -5.35
N GLU A 120 17.94 -14.00 -6.34
CA GLU A 120 18.77 -15.20 -6.12
C GLU A 120 20.28 -14.96 -6.31
N GLN A 121 20.71 -13.89 -6.98
CA GLN A 121 22.13 -13.70 -7.35
C GLN A 121 23.01 -13.00 -6.30
N SER A 122 22.48 -12.62 -5.14
CA SER A 122 23.24 -11.83 -4.14
C SER A 122 23.91 -12.64 -3.01
N ARG A 123 24.14 -13.95 -3.17
CA ARG A 123 24.94 -14.74 -2.22
C ARG A 123 26.00 -15.59 -2.90
N SER A 124 27.05 -14.94 -3.41
CA SER A 124 28.35 -15.61 -3.61
C SER A 124 29.27 -15.28 -2.43
N PRO A 125 29.66 -16.26 -1.59
CA PRO A 125 30.69 -16.05 -0.58
C PRO A 125 32.06 -16.12 -1.25
N SER A 126 32.71 -14.97 -1.43
CA SER A 126 34.12 -14.92 -1.81
C SER A 126 34.99 -15.17 -0.57
N LYS A 127 35.76 -16.26 -0.58
CA LYS A 127 36.98 -16.46 0.23
C LYS A 127 38.03 -17.09 -0.68
N PRO A 128 39.30 -16.72 -0.49
CA PRO A 128 40.16 -17.48 0.41
C PRO A 128 40.62 -16.69 1.64
#